data_AF-A0A7Y4RVJ9-F1
#
_entry.id   AF-A0A7Y4RVJ9-F1
#
_cell.length_a   1.000
_cell.length_b   1.000
_cell.length_c   1.000
_cell.angle_alpha   90.00
_cell.angle_beta   90.00
_cell.angle_gamma   90.00
#
_symmetry.space_group_name_H-M   'P 1'
#
loop_
_entity.id
_entity.type
_entity.pdbx_description
1 polymer ?
#
loop_
_entity_poly.entity_id
_entity_poly.type
_entity_poly.pdbx_seq_one_letter_code
_entity_poly.pdbx_strand_id
1 'polypeptide(L)'
;MRLAAVTGAFFALLSVGNAAEAQRAVPAPPPMVLGTFEDDYGGQYGITPDAWQHGSKARYRIVAWRPERQYLIAQNDPNNPSEAGLWTRIDWLPLTGMPPYEWAFCMSAYKAASAAEAEATNIARRDTPRTGCNGFPFSRMKRVDCRATLAPRTPGGPQIADTAFAPPIRDPDYAPGAGPRVLLDEAHFNFHTIAGRYAPFAALLRRNGFVVEPLRARITAEALAGARVLVIANALAERNSGGANWVLPTPSAFNGEEIGVLTAWVRAGGSLLLIADHMPFPGAAEALAAAFGIRMHNGFATDATCAADEFVFRRSDGSLADHPITRGRNRGERIDSIRSFTGQAFEGSDGSRALLTLAAGSVLLLPHRAWQFADSTDLRPAGGMWQGAALLFGKGRVAVFGEAAMFSAQVSGAVRRPMGMNAPRAGQNPLFLLNTMRWLAGVLPAK
;
A
#
# COMPACT_ATOMS: atom_id res chain seq x y z
N MET A 1 39.22 -46.95 -75.29
CA MET A 1 39.76 -47.87 -74.25
C MET A 1 41.09 -47.27 -73.80
N ARG A 2 41.39 -46.93 -72.54
CA ARG A 2 40.78 -47.13 -71.22
C ARG A 2 41.19 -45.94 -70.33
N LEU A 3 40.29 -45.47 -69.47
CA LEU A 3 40.59 -44.62 -68.31
C LEU A 3 41.10 -45.47 -67.15
N ALA A 4 42.03 -44.93 -66.36
CA ALA A 4 42.03 -45.09 -64.90
C ALA A 4 42.84 -43.92 -64.30
N ALA A 5 42.16 -43.02 -63.59
CA ALA A 5 42.73 -41.87 -62.92
C ALA A 5 42.90 -42.16 -61.42
N VAL A 6 44.04 -41.74 -60.89
CA VAL A 6 44.45 -41.80 -59.48
C VAL A 6 44.06 -40.48 -58.81
N THR A 7 43.45 -40.54 -57.62
CA THR A 7 43.22 -39.35 -56.78
C THR A 7 43.75 -39.62 -55.37
N GLY A 8 44.72 -38.80 -54.96
CA GLY A 8 45.37 -38.84 -53.66
C GLY A 8 44.54 -38.16 -52.55
N ALA A 9 44.69 -38.67 -51.34
CA ALA A 9 44.01 -38.19 -50.13
C ALA A 9 44.85 -37.12 -49.41
N PHE A 10 44.20 -36.03 -49.01
CA PHE A 10 44.74 -34.97 -48.16
C PHE A 10 44.19 -35.13 -46.72
N PHE A 11 45.09 -35.17 -45.74
CA PHE A 11 44.79 -35.18 -44.31
C PHE A 11 44.41 -33.76 -43.82
N ALA A 12 43.31 -33.62 -43.09
CA ALA A 12 42.95 -32.39 -42.37
C ALA A 12 42.93 -32.67 -40.86
N LEU A 13 43.70 -31.88 -40.10
CA LEU A 13 43.74 -31.89 -38.63
C LEU A 13 42.43 -31.33 -38.05
N LEU A 14 41.84 -32.08 -37.12
CA LEU A 14 40.72 -31.63 -36.29
C LEU A 14 41.27 -30.94 -35.02
N SER A 15 40.93 -29.67 -34.85
CA SER A 15 41.15 -28.91 -33.62
C SER A 15 40.11 -29.28 -32.57
N VAL A 16 40.57 -29.57 -31.35
CA VAL A 16 39.73 -29.84 -30.18
C VAL A 16 39.33 -28.50 -29.56
N GLY A 17 38.05 -28.13 -29.70
CA GLY A 17 37.48 -26.91 -29.13
C GLY A 17 36.97 -27.10 -27.70
N ASN A 18 37.33 -26.15 -26.83
CA ASN A 18 36.91 -25.97 -25.44
C ASN A 18 35.41 -26.16 -25.21
N ALA A 19 35.05 -27.00 -24.23
CA ALA A 19 33.73 -27.01 -23.62
C ALA A 19 33.61 -25.82 -22.67
N ALA A 20 32.97 -24.74 -23.11
CA ALA A 20 32.49 -23.68 -22.23
C ALA A 20 31.25 -24.21 -21.48
N GLU A 21 31.34 -24.21 -20.16
CA GLU A 21 30.28 -24.57 -19.23
C GLU A 21 29.11 -23.59 -19.38
N ALA A 22 28.06 -24.03 -20.07
CA ALA A 22 26.82 -23.26 -20.21
C ALA A 22 26.20 -23.08 -18.82
N GLN A 23 26.20 -21.85 -18.30
CA GLN A 23 25.40 -21.47 -17.13
C GLN A 23 23.94 -21.83 -17.41
N ARG A 24 23.47 -22.93 -16.82
CA ARG A 24 22.07 -23.35 -16.94
C ARG A 24 21.18 -22.24 -16.38
N ALA A 25 20.31 -21.71 -17.22
CA ALA A 25 19.28 -20.75 -16.81
C ALA A 25 18.48 -21.34 -15.63
N VAL A 26 18.23 -20.52 -14.61
CA VAL A 26 17.34 -20.90 -13.49
C VAL A 26 15.98 -21.27 -14.08
N PRO A 27 15.43 -22.46 -13.78
CA PRO A 27 14.12 -22.87 -14.32
C PRO A 27 13.04 -21.87 -13.93
N ALA A 28 12.17 -21.51 -14.90
CA ALA A 28 11.06 -20.61 -14.63
C ALA A 28 10.04 -21.27 -13.68
N PRO A 29 9.39 -20.51 -12.79
CA PRO A 29 8.30 -21.01 -11.94
C PRO A 29 7.10 -21.49 -12.78
N PRO A 30 6.38 -22.56 -12.34
CA PRO A 30 5.12 -22.95 -12.96
C PRO A 30 4.06 -21.85 -12.82
N PRO A 31 3.38 -21.42 -13.89
CA PRO A 31 2.35 -20.38 -13.79
C PRO A 31 1.22 -20.69 -12.80
N MET A 32 0.89 -21.98 -12.62
CA MET A 32 -0.16 -22.43 -11.69
C MET A 32 0.09 -22.04 -10.22
N VAL A 33 1.36 -21.91 -9.80
CA VAL A 33 1.70 -21.57 -8.40
C VAL A 33 1.96 -20.07 -8.19
N LEU A 34 1.93 -19.26 -9.26
CA LEU A 34 2.09 -17.82 -9.18
C LEU A 34 0.74 -17.12 -9.01
N GLY A 35 0.72 -16.07 -8.20
CA GLY A 35 -0.46 -15.25 -7.93
C GLY A 35 -0.85 -15.18 -6.47
N THR A 36 -2.10 -14.83 -6.22
CA THR A 36 -2.67 -14.74 -4.87
C THR A 36 -3.59 -15.93 -4.60
N PHE A 37 -3.43 -16.53 -3.43
CA PHE A 37 -4.14 -17.75 -3.06
C PHE A 37 -4.61 -17.68 -1.61
N GLU A 38 -5.69 -18.42 -1.36
CA GLU A 38 -6.16 -18.74 -0.02
C GLU A 38 -6.11 -20.26 0.14
N ASP A 39 -5.63 -20.75 1.28
CA ASP A 39 -5.69 -22.18 1.59
C ASP A 39 -7.02 -22.60 2.25
N ASP A 40 -7.23 -23.91 2.40
CA ASP A 40 -8.40 -24.48 3.04
C ASP A 40 -8.47 -24.27 4.57
N TYR A 41 -7.50 -23.56 5.15
CA TYR A 41 -7.46 -23.12 6.54
C TYR A 41 -7.61 -21.60 6.69
N GLY A 42 -7.80 -20.87 5.57
CA GLY A 42 -7.94 -19.40 5.54
C GLY A 42 -6.62 -18.64 5.54
N GLY A 43 -5.48 -19.33 5.39
CA GLY A 43 -4.17 -18.72 5.18
C GLY A 43 -4.12 -17.97 3.85
N GLN A 44 -3.51 -16.79 3.85
CA GLN A 44 -3.41 -15.91 2.67
C GLN A 44 -1.98 -15.90 2.14
N TYR A 45 -1.84 -16.08 0.83
CA TYR A 45 -0.55 -16.26 0.18
C TYR A 45 -0.41 -15.37 -1.05
N GLY A 46 0.75 -14.73 -1.18
CA GLY A 46 1.19 -14.07 -2.42
C GLY A 46 2.46 -14.73 -2.91
N ILE A 47 2.47 -15.22 -4.15
CA ILE A 47 3.60 -15.97 -4.72
C ILE A 47 4.04 -15.30 -6.03
N THR A 48 5.26 -14.79 -6.02
CA THR A 48 5.96 -14.22 -7.18
C THR A 48 7.13 -15.14 -7.57
N PRO A 49 7.82 -14.89 -8.69
CA PRO A 49 9.02 -15.66 -9.03
C PRO A 49 10.13 -15.62 -7.96
N ASP A 50 10.19 -14.55 -7.18
CA ASP A 50 11.27 -14.24 -6.22
C ASP A 50 10.85 -14.34 -4.75
N ALA A 51 9.55 -14.40 -4.44
CA ALA A 51 9.07 -14.39 -3.08
C ALA A 51 7.82 -15.25 -2.87
N TRP A 52 7.78 -15.89 -1.71
CA TRP A 52 6.57 -16.44 -1.11
C TRP A 52 6.22 -15.62 0.12
N GLN A 53 5.00 -15.10 0.19
CA GLN A 53 4.50 -14.36 1.33
C GLN A 53 3.33 -15.13 1.95
N HIS A 54 3.38 -15.34 3.27
CA HIS A 54 2.30 -15.96 4.04
C HIS A 54 1.82 -14.99 5.11
N GLY A 55 0.61 -14.45 4.92
CA GLY A 55 0.07 -13.38 5.77
C GLY A 55 0.99 -12.16 5.85
N SER A 56 0.68 -11.21 6.74
CA SER A 56 1.41 -9.93 6.81
C SER A 56 2.81 -10.02 7.39
N LYS A 57 3.17 -11.14 8.02
CA LYS A 57 4.36 -11.25 8.88
C LYS A 57 5.45 -12.18 8.36
N ALA A 58 5.12 -13.17 7.53
CA ALA A 58 6.09 -14.16 7.06
C ALA A 58 6.39 -13.96 5.57
N ARG A 59 7.67 -13.78 5.27
CA ARG A 59 8.21 -13.64 3.91
C ARG A 59 9.36 -14.61 3.71
N TYR A 60 9.43 -15.20 2.52
CA TYR A 60 10.43 -16.17 2.15
C TYR A 60 10.98 -15.78 0.77
N ARG A 61 12.26 -15.45 0.70
CA ARG A 61 12.93 -15.12 -0.56
C ARG A 61 13.25 -16.40 -1.32
N ILE A 62 12.61 -16.62 -2.45
CA ILE A 62 12.81 -17.80 -3.27
C ILE A 62 14.16 -17.68 -3.96
N VAL A 63 15.05 -18.65 -3.74
CA VAL A 63 16.39 -18.67 -4.34
C VAL A 63 16.51 -19.70 -5.46
N ALA A 64 15.62 -20.70 -5.48
CA ALA A 64 15.67 -21.77 -6.47
C ALA A 64 14.29 -22.38 -6.70
N TRP A 65 13.98 -22.61 -7.98
CA TRP A 65 12.83 -23.40 -8.43
C TRP A 65 13.29 -24.76 -8.96
N ARG A 66 12.53 -25.82 -8.67
CA ARG A 66 12.72 -27.19 -9.17
C ARG A 66 11.39 -27.71 -9.73
N PRO A 67 10.90 -27.15 -10.85
CA PRO A 67 9.55 -27.41 -11.35
C PRO A 67 9.32 -28.89 -11.68
N GLU A 68 10.30 -29.55 -12.29
CA GLU A 68 10.26 -30.98 -12.64
C GLU A 68 10.16 -31.91 -11.41
N ARG A 69 10.60 -31.42 -10.25
CA ARG A 69 10.52 -32.14 -8.96
C ARG A 69 9.47 -31.55 -8.03
N GLN A 70 8.74 -30.53 -8.52
CA GLN A 70 7.65 -29.84 -7.86
C GLN A 70 7.99 -29.28 -6.46
N TYR A 71 9.16 -28.68 -6.29
CA TYR A 71 9.50 -27.93 -5.06
C TYR A 71 10.33 -26.67 -5.33
N LEU A 72 10.39 -25.80 -4.33
CA LEU A 72 11.23 -24.59 -4.31
C LEU A 72 12.03 -24.54 -3.02
N ILE A 73 13.13 -23.79 -3.05
CA ILE A 73 13.95 -23.46 -1.89
C ILE A 73 13.92 -21.95 -1.67
N ALA A 74 13.68 -21.55 -0.43
CA ALA A 74 13.61 -20.16 -0.03
C ALA A 74 14.37 -19.89 1.27
N GLN A 75 14.91 -18.68 1.40
CA GLN A 75 15.48 -18.18 2.64
C GLN A 75 14.42 -17.36 3.39
N ASN A 76 14.23 -17.66 4.68
CA ASN A 76 13.29 -16.96 5.54
C ASN A 76 13.79 -15.53 5.78
N ASP A 77 12.93 -14.52 5.65
CA ASP A 77 13.31 -13.13 5.90
C ASP A 77 13.83 -12.98 7.35
N PRO A 78 14.92 -12.23 7.60
CA PRO A 78 15.45 -11.99 8.95
C PRO A 78 14.43 -11.35 9.91
N ASN A 79 13.37 -10.73 9.40
CA ASN A 79 12.31 -10.12 10.19
C ASN A 79 11.10 -11.04 10.40
N ASN A 80 11.15 -12.29 9.93
CA ASN A 80 10.07 -13.23 10.19
C ASN A 80 9.89 -13.46 11.70
N PRO A 81 8.64 -13.62 12.18
CA PRO A 81 8.36 -13.80 13.61
C PRO A 81 8.94 -15.08 14.20
N SER A 82 9.24 -16.07 13.35
CA SER A 82 9.85 -17.35 13.70
C SER A 82 10.78 -17.79 12.58
N GLU A 83 11.80 -18.58 12.93
CA GLU A 83 12.74 -19.20 11.97
C GLU A 83 13.46 -18.19 11.05
N ALA A 84 13.68 -16.98 11.55
CA ALA A 84 14.33 -15.90 10.81
C ALA A 84 15.72 -16.31 10.31
N GLY A 85 15.99 -16.05 9.02
CA GLY A 85 17.28 -16.36 8.38
C GLY A 85 17.53 -17.84 8.08
N LEU A 86 16.66 -18.75 8.53
CA LEU A 86 16.73 -20.18 8.22
C LEU A 86 16.20 -20.48 6.81
N TRP A 87 16.22 -21.75 6.44
CA TRP A 87 15.89 -22.21 5.10
C TRP A 87 14.62 -23.06 5.08
N THR A 88 13.82 -22.82 4.03
CA THR A 88 12.52 -23.45 3.80
C THR A 88 12.52 -24.19 2.47
N ARG A 89 11.93 -25.38 2.46
CA ARG A 89 11.56 -26.13 1.26
C ARG A 89 10.04 -26.22 1.20
N ILE A 90 9.47 -25.85 0.07
CA ILE A 90 8.02 -25.96 -0.18
C ILE A 90 7.81 -26.88 -1.38
N ASP A 91 7.13 -28.00 -1.13
CA ASP A 91 6.72 -28.96 -2.15
C ASP A 91 5.27 -28.68 -2.57
N TRP A 92 4.94 -28.86 -3.84
CA TRP A 92 3.57 -28.70 -4.34
C TRP A 92 3.11 -29.90 -5.18
N LEU A 93 1.79 -30.01 -5.37
CA LEU A 93 1.17 -30.87 -6.38
C LEU A 93 -0.05 -30.17 -7.01
N PRO A 94 -0.36 -30.43 -8.29
CA PRO A 94 -1.64 -30.06 -8.88
C PRO A 94 -2.77 -30.91 -8.28
N LEU A 95 -3.96 -30.34 -8.19
CA LEU A 95 -5.19 -31.04 -7.84
C LEU A 95 -6.11 -31.08 -9.08
N THR A 96 -6.67 -32.24 -9.39
CA THR A 96 -7.63 -32.40 -10.49
C THR A 96 -9.01 -32.68 -9.93
N GLY A 97 -10.04 -32.00 -10.45
CA GLY A 97 -11.43 -32.23 -10.06
C GLY A 97 -11.79 -31.78 -8.64
N MET A 98 -11.07 -30.81 -8.08
CA MET A 98 -11.31 -30.32 -6.71
C MET A 98 -11.60 -28.79 -6.63
N PRO A 99 -12.45 -28.21 -7.49
CA PRO A 99 -12.74 -26.78 -7.42
C PRO A 99 -13.28 -26.37 -6.03
N PRO A 100 -12.92 -25.18 -5.51
CA PRO A 100 -12.10 -24.14 -6.14
C PRO A 100 -10.57 -24.35 -5.98
N TYR A 101 -10.12 -25.47 -5.42
CA TYR A 101 -8.72 -25.75 -5.16
C TYR A 101 -8.03 -26.38 -6.40
N GLU A 102 -6.98 -25.74 -6.88
CA GLU A 102 -6.28 -26.11 -8.13
C GLU A 102 -4.96 -26.84 -7.87
N TRP A 103 -4.36 -26.63 -6.70
CA TRP A 103 -3.10 -27.23 -6.30
C TRP A 103 -3.00 -27.29 -4.77
N ALA A 104 -1.97 -27.93 -4.24
CA ALA A 104 -1.74 -27.99 -2.80
C ALA A 104 -0.24 -27.92 -2.49
N PHE A 105 0.11 -27.45 -1.30
CA PHE A 105 1.50 -27.36 -0.86
C PHE A 105 1.76 -28.04 0.48
N CYS A 106 3.03 -28.41 0.68
CA CYS A 106 3.60 -28.88 1.92
C CYS A 106 4.87 -28.09 2.22
N MET A 107 4.95 -27.49 3.40
CA MET A 107 6.18 -26.84 3.87
C MET A 107 7.10 -27.91 4.47
N SER A 108 7.78 -28.66 3.60
CA SER A 108 8.57 -29.84 3.95
C SER A 108 9.73 -29.55 4.92
N ALA A 109 10.34 -28.38 4.79
CA ALA A 109 11.28 -27.84 5.76
C ALA A 109 10.94 -26.37 5.99
N TYR A 110 11.04 -25.90 7.23
CA TYR A 110 10.77 -24.49 7.59
C TYR A 110 11.88 -23.87 8.46
N LYS A 111 12.85 -24.68 8.89
CA LYS A 111 13.90 -24.32 9.86
C LYS A 111 15.25 -24.99 9.59
N ALA A 112 15.54 -25.31 8.34
CA ALA A 112 16.81 -25.94 7.99
C ALA A 112 17.96 -24.92 8.15
N ALA A 113 19.14 -25.37 8.59
CA ALA A 113 20.28 -24.49 8.81
C ALA A 113 20.93 -24.01 7.50
N SER A 114 20.67 -24.72 6.39
CA SER A 114 21.19 -24.36 5.07
C SER A 114 20.22 -24.70 3.94
N ALA A 115 20.44 -24.08 2.77
CA ALA A 115 19.69 -24.39 1.55
C ALA A 115 19.82 -25.88 1.17
N ALA A 116 21.01 -26.46 1.34
CA ALA A 116 21.28 -27.86 1.02
C ALA A 116 20.52 -28.82 1.96
N GLU A 117 20.42 -28.48 3.24
CA GLU A 117 19.63 -29.25 4.21
C GLU A 117 18.13 -29.16 3.93
N ALA A 118 17.63 -27.97 3.59
CA ALA A 118 16.25 -27.80 3.13
C ALA A 118 15.99 -28.66 1.87
N GLU A 119 16.91 -28.63 0.89
CA GLU A 119 16.80 -29.40 -0.34
C GLU A 119 16.85 -30.91 -0.10
N ALA A 120 17.64 -31.39 0.87
CA ALA A 120 17.70 -32.80 1.27
C ALA A 120 16.42 -33.30 1.98
N THR A 121 15.57 -32.40 2.49
CA THR A 121 14.36 -32.76 3.23
C THR A 121 13.27 -33.27 2.29
N ASN A 122 13.18 -34.58 2.10
CA ASN A 122 12.25 -35.23 1.18
C ASN A 122 11.14 -36.00 1.91
N ILE A 123 10.20 -35.27 2.50
CA ILE A 123 9.08 -35.85 3.27
C ILE A 123 7.73 -35.80 2.54
N ALA A 124 7.62 -34.99 1.48
CA ALA A 124 6.40 -34.77 0.73
C ALA A 124 6.00 -35.98 -0.11
N ARG A 125 4.90 -36.66 0.24
CA ARG A 125 4.31 -37.77 -0.51
C ARG A 125 3.07 -37.31 -1.28
N ARG A 126 3.24 -37.06 -2.58
CA ARG A 126 2.21 -36.47 -3.46
C ARG A 126 1.12 -37.47 -3.88
N ASP A 127 1.43 -38.76 -3.81
CA ASP A 127 0.49 -39.87 -4.04
C ASP A 127 -0.53 -40.05 -2.90
N THR A 128 -0.21 -39.51 -1.71
CA THR A 128 -1.02 -39.63 -0.49
C THR A 128 -1.31 -38.25 0.12
N PRO A 129 -1.93 -37.30 -0.62
CA PRO A 129 -1.99 -35.88 -0.24
C PRO A 129 -2.75 -35.58 1.06
N ARG A 130 -3.52 -36.53 1.61
CA ARG A 130 -4.19 -36.40 2.92
C ARG A 130 -3.26 -36.62 4.12
N THR A 131 -2.11 -37.28 3.93
CA THR A 131 -1.14 -37.59 4.99
C THR A 131 0.32 -37.37 4.55
N GLY A 132 0.51 -36.90 3.32
CA GLY A 132 1.81 -36.84 2.67
C GLY A 132 2.67 -35.65 3.06
N CYS A 133 2.18 -34.75 3.92
CA CYS A 133 2.98 -33.67 4.47
C CYS A 133 3.38 -34.01 5.91
N ASN A 134 4.39 -34.87 6.09
CA ASN A 134 4.82 -35.36 7.41
C ASN A 134 3.69 -35.99 8.26
N GLY A 135 2.78 -36.74 7.64
CA GLY A 135 1.61 -37.29 8.32
C GLY A 135 0.36 -36.41 8.29
N PHE A 136 0.48 -35.15 7.83
CA PHE A 136 -0.63 -34.21 7.68
C PHE A 136 -1.07 -34.06 6.22
N PRO A 137 -2.29 -33.52 5.98
CA PRO A 137 -2.71 -33.12 4.64
C PRO A 137 -1.80 -32.04 4.05
N PHE A 138 -1.68 -32.01 2.73
CA PHE A 138 -1.23 -30.80 2.04
C PHE A 138 -2.30 -29.71 2.17
N SER A 139 -1.87 -28.47 2.36
CA SER A 139 -2.75 -27.30 2.35
C SER A 139 -3.21 -27.05 0.92
N ARG A 140 -4.53 -27.09 0.68
CA ARG A 140 -5.11 -26.96 -0.65
C ARG A 140 -5.29 -25.49 -0.99
N MET A 141 -4.86 -25.10 -2.17
CA MET A 141 -4.76 -23.71 -2.62
C MET A 141 -5.83 -23.42 -3.66
N LYS A 142 -6.70 -22.44 -3.37
CA LYS A 142 -7.60 -21.84 -4.35
C LYS A 142 -7.05 -20.50 -4.78
N ARG A 143 -7.13 -20.20 -6.07
CA ARG A 143 -6.77 -18.88 -6.59
C ARG A 143 -7.76 -17.85 -6.08
N VAL A 144 -7.25 -16.70 -5.69
CA VAL A 144 -8.08 -15.53 -5.43
C VAL A 144 -8.04 -14.69 -6.70
N ASP A 145 -9.11 -14.76 -7.48
CA ASP A 145 -9.25 -13.94 -8.69
C ASP A 145 -9.56 -12.50 -8.28
N CYS A 146 -8.69 -11.59 -8.70
CA CYS A 146 -8.97 -10.16 -8.66
C CYS A 146 -10.03 -9.85 -9.72
N ARG A 147 -11.28 -9.65 -9.28
CA ARG A 147 -12.35 -9.13 -10.14
C ARG A 147 -12.72 -7.76 -9.61
N ALA A 148 -12.16 -6.73 -10.23
CA ALA A 148 -12.36 -5.36 -9.78
C ALA A 148 -13.86 -4.99 -9.80
N THR A 149 -14.47 -4.89 -8.61
CA THR A 149 -15.85 -4.42 -8.44
C THR A 149 -15.93 -3.04 -7.78
N LEU A 150 -14.77 -2.39 -7.61
CA LEU A 150 -14.70 -1.04 -7.07
C LEU A 150 -15.49 -0.07 -7.96
N ALA A 151 -16.32 0.74 -7.32
CA ALA A 151 -17.11 1.77 -7.99
C ALA A 151 -17.19 3.03 -7.12
N PRO A 152 -17.40 4.21 -7.73
CA PRO A 152 -17.66 5.43 -6.97
C PRO A 152 -18.85 5.20 -6.02
N ARG A 153 -18.71 5.62 -4.76
CA ARG A 153 -19.74 5.45 -3.74
C ARG A 153 -20.97 6.36 -3.92
N THR A 154 -21.30 6.79 -5.14
CA THR A 154 -22.35 7.78 -5.46
C THR A 154 -23.53 7.22 -6.27
N PRO A 155 -24.08 6.01 -6.01
CA PRO A 155 -25.24 5.57 -6.77
C PRO A 155 -26.43 6.51 -6.52
N GLY A 156 -26.86 7.19 -7.57
CA GLY A 156 -28.07 8.04 -7.58
C GLY A 156 -27.98 9.39 -6.87
N GLY A 157 -26.80 9.93 -6.56
CA GLY A 157 -26.71 11.27 -5.95
C GLY A 157 -25.29 11.75 -5.61
N PRO A 158 -25.10 13.03 -5.27
CA PRO A 158 -23.79 13.62 -5.03
C PRO A 158 -23.17 13.14 -3.72
N GLN A 159 -21.84 13.07 -3.69
CA GLN A 159 -21.05 12.98 -2.47
C GLN A 159 -20.86 14.39 -1.89
N ILE A 160 -21.40 14.64 -0.70
CA ILE A 160 -21.40 15.95 -0.03
C ILE A 160 -20.97 15.84 1.43
N ALA A 161 -20.59 16.97 2.03
CA ALA A 161 -20.27 17.03 3.47
C ALA A 161 -21.49 16.71 4.35
N ASP A 162 -21.24 15.99 5.43
CA ASP A 162 -22.18 15.87 6.55
C ASP A 162 -21.92 16.99 7.57
N THR A 163 -22.53 18.15 7.36
CA THR A 163 -22.32 19.33 8.21
C THR A 163 -22.94 19.21 9.59
N ALA A 164 -23.79 18.20 9.83
CA ALA A 164 -24.34 17.90 11.15
C ALA A 164 -23.37 17.07 12.01
N PHE A 165 -22.28 16.54 11.42
CA PHE A 165 -21.31 15.74 12.15
C PHE A 165 -20.55 16.58 13.20
N ALA A 166 -20.87 16.35 14.48
CA ALA A 166 -20.31 17.08 15.60
C ALA A 166 -19.93 16.14 16.76
N PRO A 167 -18.88 15.31 16.60
CA PRO A 167 -18.45 14.41 17.67
C PRO A 167 -18.02 15.21 18.91
N PRO A 168 -18.17 14.66 20.13
CA PRO A 168 -17.79 15.35 21.35
C PRO A 168 -16.28 15.57 21.42
N ILE A 169 -15.86 16.74 21.89
CA ILE A 169 -14.46 17.07 22.24
C ILE A 169 -14.46 17.31 23.75
N ARG A 170 -13.80 16.43 24.51
CA ARG A 170 -13.80 16.51 25.97
C ARG A 170 -12.90 17.63 26.50
N ASP A 171 -11.74 17.79 25.86
CA ASP A 171 -10.69 18.70 26.30
C ASP A 171 -10.04 19.35 25.07
N PRO A 172 -10.58 20.47 24.59
CA PRO A 172 -9.98 21.26 23.51
C PRO A 172 -8.57 21.71 23.87
N ASP A 173 -7.64 21.68 22.91
CA ASP A 173 -6.25 22.09 23.20
C ASP A 173 -6.10 23.60 23.39
N TYR A 174 -7.02 24.38 22.83
CA TYR A 174 -6.98 25.84 22.86
C TYR A 174 -8.37 26.42 23.09
N ALA A 175 -8.41 27.62 23.65
CA ALA A 175 -9.61 28.44 23.59
C ALA A 175 -10.02 28.68 22.12
N PRO A 176 -11.31 28.90 21.82
CA PRO A 176 -11.78 29.15 20.46
C PRO A 176 -10.98 30.25 19.75
N GLY A 177 -10.34 29.90 18.63
CA GLY A 177 -9.55 30.84 17.82
C GLY A 177 -8.18 31.22 18.39
N ALA A 178 -7.76 30.65 19.52
CA ALA A 178 -6.47 30.92 20.15
C ALA A 178 -5.37 29.93 19.76
N GLY A 179 -5.71 28.89 19.01
CA GLY A 179 -4.78 27.86 18.57
C GLY A 179 -3.97 28.24 17.33
N PRO A 180 -3.02 27.38 16.92
CA PRO A 180 -2.19 27.60 15.76
C PRO A 180 -3.00 27.78 14.48
N ARG A 181 -2.47 28.61 13.57
CA ARG A 181 -3.04 28.82 12.24
C ARG A 181 -2.80 27.60 11.35
N VAL A 182 -3.88 27.10 10.75
CA VAL A 182 -3.91 25.99 9.82
C VAL A 182 -4.46 26.50 8.49
N LEU A 183 -3.68 26.36 7.43
CA LEU A 183 -4.12 26.67 6.08
C LEU A 183 -4.59 25.38 5.40
N LEU A 184 -5.77 25.41 4.77
CA LEU A 184 -6.25 24.36 3.88
C LEU A 184 -6.13 24.85 2.44
N ASP A 185 -5.35 24.14 1.63
CA ASP A 185 -5.14 24.47 0.22
C ASP A 185 -6.44 24.38 -0.58
N GLU A 186 -6.79 25.50 -1.23
CA GLU A 186 -7.87 25.62 -2.20
C GLU A 186 -7.37 26.24 -3.52
N ALA A 187 -6.05 26.39 -3.70
CA ALA A 187 -5.45 27.01 -4.87
C ALA A 187 -5.15 26.00 -6.00
N HIS A 188 -5.12 24.70 -5.68
CA HIS A 188 -4.69 23.64 -6.60
C HIS A 188 -5.85 22.72 -7.00
N PHE A 189 -6.99 23.32 -7.35
CA PHE A 189 -8.19 22.61 -7.82
C PHE A 189 -8.60 21.45 -6.90
N ASN A 190 -8.36 21.61 -5.60
CA ASN A 190 -8.52 20.56 -4.60
C ASN A 190 -9.94 20.01 -4.61
N PHE A 191 -10.06 18.69 -4.59
CA PHE A 191 -11.37 18.03 -4.46
C PHE A 191 -12.06 18.33 -3.12
N HIS A 192 -11.27 18.71 -2.11
CA HIS A 192 -11.69 19.05 -0.78
C HIS A 192 -11.40 20.51 -0.47
N THR A 193 -12.44 21.27 -0.13
CA THR A 193 -12.36 22.68 0.30
C THR A 193 -12.97 22.85 1.68
N ILE A 194 -12.66 23.96 2.35
CA ILE A 194 -13.12 24.30 3.70
C ILE A 194 -14.64 24.46 3.78
N ALA A 195 -15.26 24.93 2.69
CA ALA A 195 -16.70 25.09 2.57
C ALA A 195 -17.38 23.87 1.91
N GLY A 196 -16.60 23.00 1.27
CA GLY A 196 -17.07 21.80 0.60
C GLY A 196 -16.95 20.56 1.48
N ARG A 197 -16.44 19.47 0.89
CA ARG A 197 -16.34 18.15 1.54
C ARG A 197 -15.50 18.14 2.80
N TYR A 198 -14.63 19.13 3.06
CA TYR A 198 -13.84 19.21 4.29
C TYR A 198 -14.41 20.20 5.31
N ALA A 199 -15.65 20.67 5.14
CA ALA A 199 -16.31 21.47 6.17
C ALA A 199 -16.33 20.79 7.56
N PRO A 200 -16.59 19.47 7.70
CA PRO A 200 -16.54 18.79 9.00
C PRO A 200 -15.12 18.67 9.58
N PHE A 201 -14.10 18.53 8.74
CA PHE A 201 -12.69 18.61 9.14
C PHE A 201 -12.42 19.97 9.79
N ALA A 202 -12.75 21.06 9.09
CA ALA A 202 -12.51 22.42 9.55
C ALA A 202 -13.31 22.75 10.82
N ALA A 203 -14.58 22.32 10.88
CA ALA A 203 -15.43 22.51 12.05
C ALA A 203 -14.89 21.79 13.29
N LEU A 204 -14.42 20.55 13.14
CA LEU A 204 -13.83 19.78 14.23
C LEU A 204 -12.55 20.46 14.77
N LEU A 205 -11.65 20.92 13.89
CA LEU A 205 -10.45 21.63 14.31
C LEU A 205 -10.74 22.98 14.96
N ARG A 206 -11.68 23.76 14.43
CA ARG A 206 -12.10 25.04 15.03
C ARG A 206 -12.72 24.87 16.41
N ARG A 207 -13.54 23.83 16.61
CA ARG A 207 -14.07 23.46 17.93
C ARG A 207 -12.98 23.01 18.91
N ASN A 208 -11.85 22.53 18.39
CA ASN A 208 -10.64 22.24 19.16
C ASN A 208 -9.71 23.47 19.30
N GLY A 209 -10.17 24.65 18.88
CA GLY A 209 -9.51 25.94 19.08
C GLY A 209 -8.49 26.35 18.01
N PHE A 210 -8.24 25.53 16.98
CA PHE A 210 -7.39 25.92 15.84
C PHE A 210 -8.02 27.05 15.01
N VAL A 211 -7.18 27.91 14.43
CA VAL A 211 -7.60 28.90 13.43
C VAL A 211 -7.44 28.26 12.05
N VAL A 212 -8.56 27.88 11.42
CA VAL A 212 -8.54 27.19 10.10
C VAL A 212 -9.03 28.13 9.01
N GLU A 213 -8.19 28.35 7.99
CA GLU A 213 -8.43 29.28 6.89
C GLU A 213 -8.11 28.62 5.53
N PRO A 214 -8.80 29.02 4.45
CA PRO A 214 -8.44 28.59 3.12
C PRO A 214 -7.19 29.33 2.62
N LEU A 215 -6.28 28.62 1.95
CA LEU A 215 -5.21 29.20 1.14
C LEU A 215 -5.64 29.16 -0.33
N ARG A 216 -5.95 30.33 -0.89
CA ARG A 216 -6.42 30.49 -2.29
C ARG A 216 -5.38 31.10 -3.22
N ALA A 217 -4.23 31.48 -2.67
CA ALA A 217 -3.09 31.95 -3.44
C ALA A 217 -2.09 30.81 -3.67
N ARG A 218 -1.20 30.98 -4.65
CA ARG A 218 -0.06 30.08 -4.86
C ARG A 218 0.78 29.93 -3.59
N ILE A 219 1.49 28.82 -3.49
CA ILE A 219 2.35 28.55 -2.34
C ILE A 219 3.62 29.40 -2.45
N THR A 220 3.68 30.47 -1.66
CA THR A 220 4.88 31.31 -1.48
C THR A 220 5.23 31.41 0.01
N ALA A 221 6.43 31.92 0.33
CA ALA A 221 6.84 32.12 1.71
C ALA A 221 5.90 33.09 2.45
N GLU A 222 5.45 34.13 1.77
CA GLU A 222 4.52 35.14 2.27
C GLU A 222 3.14 34.54 2.52
N ALA A 223 2.65 33.70 1.60
CA ALA A 223 1.36 33.04 1.75
C ALA A 223 1.32 32.07 2.95
N LEU A 224 2.46 31.43 3.24
CA LEU A 224 2.63 30.54 4.39
C LEU A 224 3.01 31.27 5.70
N ALA A 225 3.24 32.58 5.66
CA ALA A 225 3.67 33.34 6.83
C ALA A 225 2.66 33.22 7.98
N GLY A 226 3.16 32.96 9.19
CA GLY A 226 2.35 32.79 10.39
C GLY A 226 1.51 31.50 10.44
N ALA A 227 1.47 30.68 9.38
CA ALA A 227 0.85 29.38 9.43
C ALA A 227 1.75 28.39 10.20
N ARG A 228 1.13 27.49 10.98
CA ARG A 228 1.82 26.37 11.63
C ARG A 228 1.72 25.11 10.79
N VAL A 229 0.56 24.88 10.17
CA VAL A 229 0.27 23.68 9.38
C VAL A 229 -0.34 24.09 8.04
N LEU A 230 0.14 23.48 6.95
CA LEU A 230 -0.52 23.47 5.66
C LEU A 230 -1.18 22.10 5.45
N VAL A 231 -2.43 22.08 5.03
CA VAL A 231 -3.20 20.88 4.69
C VAL A 231 -3.47 20.90 3.20
N ILE A 232 -2.96 19.89 2.48
CA ILE A 232 -3.23 19.67 1.06
C ILE A 232 -4.00 18.37 0.97
N ALA A 233 -5.25 18.44 0.49
CA ALA A 233 -6.09 17.26 0.33
C ALA A 233 -6.61 17.16 -1.10
N ASN A 234 -6.20 16.11 -1.81
CA ASN A 234 -6.64 15.78 -3.16
C ASN A 234 -6.50 16.95 -4.14
N ALA A 235 -5.31 17.55 -4.17
CA ALA A 235 -4.92 18.54 -5.18
C ALA A 235 -4.93 17.92 -6.58
N LEU A 236 -5.21 18.75 -7.58
CA LEU A 236 -5.31 18.36 -8.99
C LEU A 236 -4.58 19.37 -9.87
N ALA A 237 -3.99 18.90 -10.95
CA ALA A 237 -3.68 19.78 -12.06
C ALA A 237 -4.97 20.29 -12.71
N GLU A 238 -4.93 21.51 -13.26
CA GLU A 238 -6.08 22.17 -13.88
C GLU A 238 -6.81 21.26 -14.88
N ARG A 239 -6.07 20.54 -15.74
CA ARG A 239 -6.64 19.64 -16.75
C ARG A 239 -7.45 18.48 -16.18
N ASN A 240 -7.23 18.11 -14.92
CA ASN A 240 -7.93 17.03 -14.22
C ASN A 240 -9.01 17.57 -13.27
N SER A 241 -9.20 18.89 -13.20
CA SER A 241 -10.27 19.51 -12.42
C SER A 241 -11.65 19.16 -12.98
N GLY A 242 -12.69 19.23 -12.14
CA GLY A 242 -14.08 18.96 -12.55
C GLY A 242 -14.49 17.49 -12.67
N GLY A 243 -13.60 16.52 -12.41
CA GLY A 243 -13.96 15.10 -12.24
C GLY A 243 -14.19 14.30 -13.53
N ALA A 244 -14.47 14.94 -14.66
CA ALA A 244 -14.73 14.26 -15.94
C ALA A 244 -13.47 13.72 -16.63
N ASN A 245 -12.29 14.29 -16.31
CA ASN A 245 -11.03 14.00 -17.01
C ASN A 245 -9.98 13.35 -16.10
N TRP A 246 -10.37 12.37 -15.31
CA TRP A 246 -9.45 11.58 -14.47
C TRP A 246 -8.86 10.41 -15.27
N VAL A 247 -8.02 10.76 -16.25
CA VAL A 247 -7.33 9.86 -17.18
C VAL A 247 -5.84 10.19 -17.18
N LEU A 248 -4.99 9.19 -17.38
CA LEU A 248 -3.54 9.42 -17.54
C LEU A 248 -3.24 10.22 -18.82
N PRO A 249 -2.17 11.05 -18.83
CA PRO A 249 -1.33 11.38 -17.67
C PRO A 249 -2.02 12.37 -16.72
N THR A 250 -1.70 12.25 -15.43
CA THR A 250 -2.17 13.13 -14.34
C THR A 250 -0.97 13.96 -13.86
N PRO A 251 -0.67 15.10 -14.50
CA PRO A 251 0.51 15.89 -14.18
C PRO A 251 0.46 16.48 -12.77
N SER A 252 1.62 16.89 -12.27
CA SER A 252 1.76 17.55 -10.98
C SER A 252 0.82 18.76 -10.86
N ALA A 253 0.16 18.88 -9.71
CA ALA A 253 -0.60 20.08 -9.34
C ALA A 253 0.33 21.24 -8.98
N PHE A 254 1.56 20.93 -8.58
CA PHE A 254 2.55 21.90 -8.08
C PHE A 254 3.71 22.05 -9.05
N ASN A 255 4.20 23.27 -9.20
CA ASN A 255 5.45 23.50 -9.93
C ASN A 255 6.68 23.35 -9.00
N GLY A 256 7.88 23.36 -9.58
CA GLY A 256 9.12 23.18 -8.83
C GLY A 256 9.42 24.29 -7.81
N GLU A 257 8.97 25.52 -8.06
CA GLU A 257 9.14 26.65 -7.13
C GLU A 257 8.29 26.45 -5.88
N GLU A 258 7.01 26.09 -6.04
CA GLU A 258 6.11 25.82 -4.91
C GLU A 258 6.60 24.65 -4.05
N ILE A 259 7.09 23.57 -4.68
CA ILE A 259 7.70 22.44 -3.98
C ILE A 259 8.95 22.91 -3.22
N GLY A 260 9.80 23.74 -3.84
CA GLY A 260 10.98 24.32 -3.19
C GLY A 260 10.65 25.18 -1.98
N VAL A 261 9.67 26.07 -2.10
CA VAL A 261 9.19 26.91 -0.98
C VAL A 261 8.63 26.06 0.14
N LEU A 262 7.76 25.09 -0.18
CA LEU A 262 7.10 24.27 0.83
C LEU A 262 8.11 23.39 1.58
N THR A 263 9.05 22.77 0.87
CA THR A 263 10.10 21.95 1.50
C THR A 263 11.02 22.79 2.39
N ALA A 264 11.40 24.00 1.97
CA ALA A 264 12.18 24.93 2.78
C ALA A 264 11.41 25.37 4.04
N TRP A 265 10.13 25.72 3.90
CA TRP A 265 9.27 26.12 5.02
C TRP A 265 9.08 24.99 6.03
N VAL A 266 8.81 23.76 5.58
CA VAL A 266 8.74 22.59 6.47
C VAL A 266 10.09 22.38 7.16
N ARG A 267 11.21 22.39 6.42
CA ARG A 267 12.54 22.22 7.00
C ARG A 267 12.85 23.25 8.10
N ALA A 268 12.37 24.49 7.94
CA ALA A 268 12.52 25.57 8.91
C ALA A 268 11.63 25.42 10.16
N GLY A 269 10.62 24.55 10.12
CA GLY A 269 9.76 24.26 11.27
C GLY A 269 8.27 24.19 10.94
N GLY A 270 7.84 24.57 9.73
CA GLY A 270 6.48 24.39 9.25
C GLY A 270 6.07 22.92 9.24
N SER A 271 4.76 22.64 9.13
CA SER A 271 4.26 21.27 9.11
C SER A 271 3.25 21.04 7.99
N LEU A 272 3.28 19.86 7.39
CA LEU A 272 2.47 19.50 6.23
C LEU A 272 1.61 18.27 6.55
N LEU A 273 0.30 18.39 6.28
CA LEU A 273 -0.58 17.25 6.08
C LEU A 273 -0.84 17.10 4.58
N LEU A 274 -0.26 16.07 3.97
CA LEU A 274 -0.43 15.76 2.55
C LEU A 274 -1.35 14.55 2.39
N ILE A 275 -2.47 14.72 1.71
CA ILE A 275 -3.45 13.67 1.49
C ILE A 275 -3.70 13.53 0.00
N ALA A 276 -3.46 12.34 -0.53
CA ALA A 276 -3.77 11.98 -1.90
C ALA A 276 -4.44 10.61 -1.90
N ASP A 277 -5.73 10.60 -2.22
CA ASP A 277 -6.60 9.42 -2.30
C ASP A 277 -6.24 8.55 -3.53
N HIS A 278 -7.14 7.75 -4.06
CA HIS A 278 -6.91 6.99 -5.29
C HIS A 278 -6.61 7.88 -6.52
N MET A 279 -6.22 7.29 -7.65
CA MET A 279 -6.05 7.99 -8.93
C MET A 279 -7.21 8.97 -9.23
N PRO A 280 -6.95 10.24 -9.59
CA PRO A 280 -5.69 10.80 -10.11
C PRO A 280 -4.82 11.55 -9.09
N PHE A 281 -5.28 11.66 -7.84
CA PHE A 281 -4.66 12.54 -6.85
C PHE A 281 -3.19 12.22 -6.56
N PRO A 282 -2.76 10.94 -6.48
CA PRO A 282 -1.36 10.62 -6.23
C PRO A 282 -0.46 11.04 -7.37
N GLY A 283 -0.91 10.93 -8.63
CA GLY A 283 -0.14 11.43 -9.76
C GLY A 283 0.04 12.95 -9.74
N ALA A 284 -1.00 13.68 -9.31
CA ALA A 284 -0.91 15.13 -9.14
C ALA A 284 -0.04 15.56 -7.95
N ALA A 285 0.09 14.71 -6.93
CA ALA A 285 0.89 14.97 -5.74
C ALA A 285 2.30 14.34 -5.78
N GLU A 286 2.60 13.52 -6.79
CA GLU A 286 3.79 12.64 -6.84
C GLU A 286 5.10 13.41 -6.63
N ALA A 287 5.28 14.50 -7.38
CA ALA A 287 6.50 15.32 -7.30
C ALA A 287 6.68 15.96 -5.91
N LEU A 288 5.59 16.43 -5.30
CA LEU A 288 5.62 16.99 -3.95
C LEU A 288 5.92 15.92 -2.89
N ALA A 289 5.26 14.75 -2.99
CA ALA A 289 5.47 13.63 -2.09
C ALA A 289 6.92 13.12 -2.15
N ALA A 290 7.49 13.03 -3.36
CA ALA A 290 8.87 12.61 -3.60
C ALA A 290 9.88 13.54 -2.92
N ALA A 291 9.60 14.84 -2.84
CA ALA A 291 10.46 15.80 -2.15
C ALA A 291 10.55 15.57 -0.62
N PHE A 292 9.62 14.79 -0.07
CA PHE A 292 9.62 14.32 1.33
C PHE A 292 9.98 12.83 1.46
N GLY A 293 10.52 12.20 0.42
CA GLY A 293 10.92 10.79 0.45
C GLY A 293 9.75 9.80 0.38
N ILE A 294 8.58 10.24 -0.10
CA ILE A 294 7.41 9.38 -0.27
C ILE A 294 7.19 9.09 -1.76
N ARG A 295 7.08 7.81 -2.11
CA ARG A 295 6.77 7.33 -3.45
C ARG A 295 5.31 6.91 -3.50
N MET A 296 4.46 7.78 -4.04
CA MET A 296 3.04 7.49 -4.20
C MET A 296 2.77 6.62 -5.43
N HIS A 297 1.72 5.79 -5.38
CA HIS A 297 1.27 5.02 -6.52
C HIS A 297 -0.09 5.55 -6.99
N ASN A 298 -0.19 5.91 -8.27
CA ASN A 298 -1.39 6.50 -8.85
C ASN A 298 -2.46 5.44 -9.17
N GLY A 299 -2.98 4.79 -8.13
CA GLY A 299 -3.90 3.66 -8.24
C GLY A 299 -4.94 3.60 -7.13
N PHE A 300 -5.58 2.44 -7.03
CA PHE A 300 -6.60 2.11 -6.03
C PHE A 300 -6.12 0.95 -5.17
N ALA A 301 -6.00 1.18 -3.86
CA ALA A 301 -5.71 0.12 -2.91
C ALA A 301 -6.98 -0.72 -2.70
N THR A 302 -6.83 -2.04 -2.78
CA THR A 302 -7.91 -3.01 -2.54
C THR A 302 -7.34 -4.32 -1.98
N ASP A 303 -8.19 -5.31 -1.73
CA ASP A 303 -7.80 -6.65 -1.30
C ASP A 303 -7.49 -7.55 -2.51
N ALA A 304 -7.10 -8.79 -2.24
CA ALA A 304 -6.76 -9.77 -3.26
C ALA A 304 -7.90 -10.06 -4.24
N THR A 305 -9.15 -9.87 -3.80
CA THR A 305 -10.35 -10.05 -4.63
C THR A 305 -10.66 -8.85 -5.52
N CYS A 306 -9.99 -7.72 -5.28
CA CYS A 306 -10.25 -6.44 -5.92
C CYS A 306 -11.66 -5.87 -5.69
N ALA A 307 -12.27 -6.25 -4.56
CA ALA A 307 -13.61 -5.82 -4.21
C ALA A 307 -13.63 -4.95 -2.94
N ALA A 308 -12.61 -5.04 -2.09
CA ALA A 308 -12.57 -4.27 -0.86
C ALA A 308 -12.37 -2.77 -1.13
N ASP A 309 -13.31 -1.97 -0.61
CA ASP A 309 -13.31 -0.51 -0.68
C ASP A 309 -13.24 0.14 0.73
N GLU A 310 -12.92 -0.67 1.76
CA GLU A 310 -12.64 -0.20 3.11
C GLU A 310 -11.51 -1.03 3.72
N PHE A 311 -10.65 -0.37 4.48
CA PHE A 311 -9.64 -1.04 5.29
C PHE A 311 -9.84 -0.72 6.76
N VAL A 312 -9.44 -1.66 7.62
CA VAL A 312 -9.39 -1.45 9.06
C VAL A 312 -7.99 -1.74 9.55
N PHE A 313 -7.31 -0.71 10.03
CA PHE A 313 -5.99 -0.81 10.62
C PHE A 313 -6.14 -0.94 12.13
N ARG A 314 -5.49 -1.93 12.73
CA ARG A 314 -5.57 -2.18 14.16
C ARG A 314 -4.22 -2.30 14.79
N ARG A 315 -4.16 -1.90 16.05
CA ARG A 315 -2.97 -2.11 16.86
C ARG A 315 -2.80 -3.58 17.20
N SER A 316 -3.89 -4.33 17.36
CA SER A 316 -3.90 -5.75 17.73
C SER A 316 -3.27 -6.67 16.69
N ASP A 317 -3.36 -6.32 15.40
CA ASP A 317 -2.77 -7.10 14.30
C ASP A 317 -1.45 -6.48 13.76
N GLY A 318 -1.07 -5.31 14.29
CA GLY A 318 0.14 -4.59 13.93
C GLY A 318 0.02 -3.71 12.69
N SER A 319 -1.16 -3.63 12.07
CA SER A 319 -1.37 -2.78 10.88
C SER A 319 -1.51 -1.29 11.23
N LEU A 320 -1.80 -0.96 12.51
CA LEU A 320 -1.70 0.38 13.08
C LEU A 320 -0.46 0.48 13.99
N ALA A 321 0.51 1.30 13.61
CA ALA A 321 1.76 1.42 14.33
C ALA A 321 1.62 2.19 15.66
N ASP A 322 2.52 1.90 16.61
CA ASP A 322 2.68 2.73 17.80
C ASP A 322 3.46 4.02 17.48
N HIS A 323 2.81 5.16 17.69
CA HIS A 323 3.32 6.49 17.37
C HIS A 323 2.64 7.52 18.29
N PRO A 324 3.24 8.69 18.59
CA PRO A 324 2.57 9.76 19.34
C PRO A 324 1.13 10.05 18.86
N ILE A 325 0.91 10.08 17.55
CA ILE A 325 -0.43 10.24 16.94
C ILE A 325 -1.42 9.16 17.39
N THR A 326 -0.99 7.90 17.46
CA THR A 326 -1.87 6.77 17.84
C THR A 326 -1.93 6.56 19.36
N ARG A 327 -0.98 7.10 20.12
CA ARG A 327 -0.99 7.11 21.59
C ARG A 327 -1.92 8.19 22.17
N GLY A 328 -1.97 9.36 21.54
CA GLY A 328 -2.68 10.53 22.06
C GLY A 328 -2.01 11.14 23.29
N ARG A 329 -2.64 12.12 23.95
CA ARG A 329 -2.09 12.79 25.14
C ARG A 329 -2.15 11.90 26.38
N ASN A 330 -3.12 10.99 26.43
CA ASN A 330 -3.36 10.08 27.55
C ASN A 330 -4.08 8.80 27.07
N ARG A 331 -4.29 7.85 27.97
CA ARG A 331 -4.93 6.56 27.67
C ARG A 331 -6.33 6.68 27.04
N GLY A 332 -7.10 7.71 27.38
CA GLY A 332 -8.43 7.96 26.82
C GLY A 332 -8.40 8.44 25.37
N GLU A 333 -7.24 8.89 24.88
CA GLU A 333 -7.04 9.36 23.51
C GLU A 333 -6.28 8.36 22.63
N ARG A 334 -6.03 7.16 23.16
CA ARG A 334 -5.36 6.10 22.42
C ARG A 334 -6.24 5.59 21.30
N ILE A 335 -5.62 5.43 20.14
CA ILE A 335 -6.23 4.86 18.95
C ILE A 335 -5.90 3.37 18.90
N ASP A 336 -6.94 2.57 18.76
CA ASP A 336 -6.88 1.10 18.65
C ASP A 336 -7.21 0.61 17.25
N SER A 337 -8.11 1.31 16.57
CA SER A 337 -8.59 0.98 15.23
C SER A 337 -8.85 2.24 14.41
N ILE A 338 -8.42 2.24 13.15
CA ILE A 338 -8.74 3.27 12.17
C ILE A 338 -9.40 2.63 10.97
N ARG A 339 -10.38 3.32 10.40
CA ARG A 339 -11.04 2.91 9.16
C ARG A 339 -10.69 3.89 8.03
N SER A 340 -10.36 3.36 6.86
CA SER A 340 -10.22 4.14 5.62
C SER A 340 -11.19 3.60 4.55
N PHE A 341 -11.36 4.37 3.49
CA PHE A 341 -12.36 4.14 2.43
C PHE A 341 -11.66 4.17 1.06
N THR A 342 -11.22 3.00 0.59
CA THR A 342 -10.37 2.86 -0.60
C THR A 342 -9.00 3.55 -0.40
N GLY A 343 -8.72 4.63 -1.12
CA GLY A 343 -7.39 5.23 -1.18
C GLY A 343 -6.45 4.65 -2.23
N GLN A 344 -5.24 5.20 -2.25
CA GLN A 344 -4.04 4.59 -2.79
C GLN A 344 -3.17 3.98 -1.67
N ALA A 345 -2.01 3.47 -2.05
CA ALA A 345 -0.97 3.03 -1.13
C ALA A 345 0.39 3.50 -1.67
N PHE A 346 1.32 3.77 -0.76
CA PHE A 346 2.62 4.36 -1.07
C PHE A 346 3.74 3.70 -0.26
N GLU A 347 4.97 4.01 -0.66
CA GLU A 347 6.18 3.60 0.05
C GLU A 347 6.93 4.83 0.54
N GLY A 348 7.68 4.72 1.63
CA GLY A 348 8.58 5.76 2.11
C GLY A 348 10.04 5.33 2.09
N SER A 349 10.94 6.32 2.12
CA SER A 349 12.39 6.12 2.30
C SER A 349 12.79 6.10 3.77
N ASP A 350 14.09 5.87 4.01
CA ASP A 350 14.71 5.96 5.34
C ASP A 350 14.33 7.28 6.05
N GLY A 351 13.94 7.17 7.31
CA GLY A 351 13.48 8.30 8.14
C GLY A 351 11.97 8.52 8.18
N SER A 352 11.21 7.91 7.28
CA SER A 352 9.74 7.86 7.35
C SER A 352 9.25 6.69 8.21
N ARG A 353 8.15 6.89 8.94
CA ARG A 353 7.53 5.85 9.78
C ARG A 353 6.10 5.57 9.31
N ALA A 354 5.84 4.32 8.96
CA ALA A 354 4.49 3.84 8.69
C ALA A 354 3.59 4.05 9.91
N LEU A 355 2.37 4.54 9.68
CA LEU A 355 1.27 4.56 10.64
C LEU A 355 0.23 3.49 10.30
N LEU A 356 -0.10 3.35 9.02
CA LEU A 356 -1.11 2.43 8.50
C LEU A 356 -0.46 1.54 7.46
N THR A 357 -0.37 0.24 7.71
CA THR A 357 0.28 -0.73 6.82
C THR A 357 -0.75 -1.70 6.26
N LEU A 358 -0.79 -1.85 4.94
CA LEU A 358 -1.70 -2.77 4.27
C LEU A 358 -1.33 -4.23 4.54
N ALA A 359 -2.34 -5.09 4.69
CA ALA A 359 -2.17 -6.51 4.97
C ALA A 359 -1.55 -7.24 3.77
N ALA A 360 -0.89 -8.39 4.00
CA ALA A 360 -0.48 -9.23 2.89
C ALA A 360 -1.72 -9.82 2.20
N GLY A 361 -1.79 -9.64 0.89
CA GLY A 361 -2.98 -9.86 0.10
C GLY A 361 -3.59 -8.55 -0.42
N SER A 362 -3.26 -7.40 0.15
CA SER A 362 -3.62 -6.12 -0.48
C SER A 362 -2.90 -5.94 -1.82
N VAL A 363 -3.59 -5.31 -2.75
CA VAL A 363 -3.10 -5.01 -4.10
C VAL A 363 -3.41 -3.56 -4.47
N LEU A 364 -2.71 -3.05 -5.47
CA LEU A 364 -2.99 -1.79 -6.14
C LEU A 364 -3.47 -2.06 -7.56
N LEU A 365 -4.64 -1.55 -7.89
CA LEU A 365 -5.11 -1.45 -9.26
C LEU A 365 -4.61 -0.13 -9.87
N LEU A 366 -3.98 -0.20 -11.04
CA LEU A 366 -3.38 0.93 -11.75
C LEU A 366 -4.11 1.17 -13.07
N PRO A 367 -5.34 1.73 -13.04
CA PRO A 367 -6.12 1.92 -14.26
C PRO A 367 -5.61 3.11 -15.09
N HIS A 368 -5.90 3.10 -16.39
CA HIS A 368 -5.64 4.26 -17.25
C HIS A 368 -6.64 5.42 -17.01
N ARG A 369 -7.85 5.10 -16.52
CA ARG A 369 -8.89 6.05 -16.15
C ARG A 369 -9.48 5.66 -14.79
N ALA A 370 -9.66 6.63 -13.91
CA ALA A 370 -10.24 6.39 -12.59
C ALA A 370 -11.59 5.65 -12.70
N TRP A 371 -11.77 4.63 -11.84
CA TRP A 371 -12.98 3.80 -11.76
C TRP A 371 -13.32 2.99 -13.02
N GLN A 372 -12.40 2.84 -13.96
CA GLN A 372 -12.55 1.91 -15.09
C GLN A 372 -11.49 0.81 -14.97
N PHE A 373 -11.95 -0.39 -14.65
CA PHE A 373 -11.13 -1.58 -14.48
C PHE A 373 -11.53 -2.61 -15.53
N ALA A 374 -10.53 -3.17 -16.20
CA ALA A 374 -10.65 -4.26 -17.16
C ALA A 374 -9.71 -5.39 -16.74
N ASP A 375 -9.85 -6.58 -17.32
CA ASP A 375 -8.97 -7.73 -17.04
C ASP A 375 -7.49 -7.43 -17.34
N SER A 376 -7.22 -6.44 -18.20
CA SER A 376 -5.87 -5.94 -18.51
C SER A 376 -5.38 -4.82 -17.60
N THR A 377 -6.13 -4.44 -16.55
CA THR A 377 -5.69 -3.40 -15.62
C THR A 377 -4.50 -3.90 -14.83
N ASP A 378 -3.42 -3.13 -14.86
CA ASP A 378 -2.20 -3.45 -14.14
C ASP A 378 -2.48 -3.60 -12.64
N LEU A 379 -2.04 -4.73 -12.10
CA LEU A 379 -2.15 -5.08 -10.70
C LEU A 379 -0.76 -5.17 -10.08
N ARG A 380 -0.58 -4.55 -8.92
CA ARG A 380 0.66 -4.61 -8.15
C ARG A 380 0.40 -5.15 -6.74
N PRO A 381 1.20 -6.11 -6.24
CA PRO A 381 1.16 -6.46 -4.83
C PRO A 381 1.41 -5.22 -3.94
N ALA A 382 0.55 -5.00 -2.96
CA ALA A 382 0.60 -3.84 -2.06
C ALA A 382 0.71 -4.25 -0.58
N GLY A 383 0.84 -5.54 -0.29
CA GLY A 383 1.05 -6.03 1.06
C GLY A 383 2.31 -5.46 1.71
N GLY A 384 2.14 -4.76 2.82
CA GLY A 384 3.22 -4.04 3.50
C GLY A 384 3.48 -2.62 2.99
N MET A 385 2.81 -2.17 1.92
CA MET A 385 2.76 -0.74 1.57
C MET A 385 1.95 0.04 2.59
N TRP A 386 2.09 1.35 2.59
CA TRP A 386 1.50 2.22 3.60
C TRP A 386 0.32 3.00 3.04
N GLN A 387 -0.66 3.26 3.89
CA GLN A 387 -1.74 4.21 3.61
C GLN A 387 -1.68 5.44 4.54
N GLY A 388 -0.77 5.42 5.50
CA GLY A 388 -0.52 6.54 6.40
C GLY A 388 0.91 6.48 6.90
N ALA A 389 1.59 7.62 6.95
CA ALA A 389 2.94 7.74 7.46
C ALA A 389 3.17 9.10 8.13
N ALA A 390 4.17 9.16 9.01
CA ALA A 390 4.64 10.38 9.62
C ALA A 390 6.18 10.43 9.57
N LEU A 391 6.72 11.62 9.37
CA LEU A 391 8.17 11.86 9.36
C LEU A 391 8.53 13.24 9.88
N LEU A 392 9.74 13.35 10.42
CA LEU A 392 10.37 14.63 10.69
C LEU A 392 11.16 15.06 9.46
N PHE A 393 11.09 16.34 9.13
CA PHE A 393 11.84 16.90 8.00
C PHE A 393 12.48 18.21 8.42
N GLY A 394 13.78 18.18 8.69
CA GLY A 394 14.45 19.27 9.39
C GLY A 394 13.84 19.49 10.78
N LYS A 395 13.36 20.71 11.04
CA LYS A 395 12.64 21.07 12.27
C LYS A 395 11.13 20.84 12.16
N GLY A 396 10.63 20.56 10.95
CA GLY A 396 9.22 20.39 10.66
C GLY A 396 8.73 18.96 10.77
N ARG A 397 7.44 18.79 10.53
CA ARG A 397 6.72 17.52 10.62
C ARG A 397 5.85 17.34 9.39
N VAL A 398 5.84 16.13 8.85
CA VAL A 398 5.01 15.78 7.70
C VAL A 398 4.20 14.54 8.05
N ALA A 399 2.90 14.59 7.80
CA ALA A 399 2.02 13.44 7.83
C ALA A 399 1.42 13.24 6.43
N VAL A 400 1.49 12.01 5.92
CA VAL A 400 1.05 11.66 4.58
C VAL A 400 0.01 10.56 4.65
N PHE A 401 -1.10 10.72 3.93
CA PHE A 401 -2.18 9.72 3.89
C PHE A 401 -2.67 9.46 2.47
N GLY A 402 -2.96 8.19 2.22
CA GLY A 402 -3.39 7.67 0.94
C GLY A 402 -4.90 7.69 0.75
N GLU A 403 -5.66 8.26 1.68
CA GLU A 403 -7.13 8.24 1.67
C GLU A 403 -7.66 9.50 2.37
N ALA A 404 -8.65 10.17 1.78
CA ALA A 404 -9.06 11.51 2.21
C ALA A 404 -10.36 11.57 3.00
N ALA A 405 -11.29 10.64 2.78
CA ALA A 405 -12.55 10.60 3.50
C ALA A 405 -12.36 10.23 4.99
N MET A 406 -11.31 9.49 5.37
CA MET A 406 -11.04 9.18 6.79
C MET A 406 -10.89 10.41 7.68
N PHE A 407 -10.55 11.57 7.11
CA PHE A 407 -10.42 12.86 7.80
C PHE A 407 -11.60 13.80 7.56
N SER A 408 -12.66 13.36 6.89
CA SER A 408 -13.89 14.12 6.66
C SER A 408 -15.10 13.36 7.19
N ALA A 409 -16.27 14.00 7.25
CA ALA A 409 -17.56 13.33 7.39
C ALA A 409 -18.41 13.67 6.16
N GLN A 410 -18.87 12.65 5.46
CA GLN A 410 -19.57 12.81 4.19
C GLN A 410 -20.77 11.89 4.14
N VAL A 411 -21.72 12.23 3.29
CA VAL A 411 -22.81 11.35 2.90
C VAL A 411 -22.83 11.24 1.38
N SER A 412 -23.19 10.07 0.89
CA SER A 412 -23.11 9.80 -0.54
C SER A 412 -24.35 9.09 -1.08
N GLY A 413 -24.73 9.44 -2.31
CA GLY A 413 -25.88 8.90 -3.02
C GLY A 413 -27.24 9.37 -2.47
N ALA A 414 -28.32 8.93 -3.13
CA ALA A 414 -29.70 9.29 -2.74
C ALA A 414 -30.03 8.88 -1.29
N VAL A 415 -29.48 7.75 -0.85
CA VAL A 415 -29.68 7.20 0.51
C VAL A 415 -28.79 7.85 1.57
N ARG A 416 -27.96 8.84 1.20
CA ARG A 416 -27.05 9.57 2.10
C ARG A 416 -26.19 8.65 2.97
N ARG A 417 -25.62 7.59 2.37
CA ARG A 417 -24.78 6.62 3.09
C ARG A 417 -23.57 7.33 3.73
N PRO A 418 -23.34 7.19 5.05
CA PRO A 418 -22.18 7.80 5.71
C PRO A 418 -20.84 7.30 5.17
N MET A 419 -19.87 8.20 5.08
CA MET A 419 -18.52 7.92 4.60
C MET A 419 -17.51 8.85 5.27
N GLY A 420 -16.45 8.27 5.85
CA GLY A 420 -15.49 9.01 6.66
C GLY A 420 -15.74 8.86 8.16
N MET A 421 -15.48 9.90 8.92
CA MET A 421 -15.61 10.00 10.37
C MET A 421 -17.02 9.72 10.90
N ASN A 422 -18.05 9.92 10.09
CA ASN A 422 -19.45 9.60 10.41
C ASN A 422 -19.85 8.16 10.04
N ALA A 423 -18.96 7.38 9.42
CA ALA A 423 -19.26 6.01 9.05
C ALA A 423 -19.35 5.09 10.29
N PRO A 424 -20.26 4.10 10.28
CA PRO A 424 -20.28 3.06 11.30
C PRO A 424 -18.89 2.43 11.46
N ARG A 425 -18.44 2.22 12.71
CA ARG A 425 -17.13 1.64 13.04
C ARG A 425 -15.91 2.47 12.62
N ALA A 426 -16.07 3.75 12.28
CA ALA A 426 -14.98 4.73 12.16
C ALA A 426 -14.85 5.63 13.42
N GLY A 427 -15.34 5.16 14.57
CA GLY A 427 -15.55 6.00 15.76
C GLY A 427 -14.29 6.65 16.37
N GLN A 428 -13.09 6.14 16.06
CA GLN A 428 -11.83 6.74 16.51
C GLN A 428 -11.19 7.67 15.47
N ASN A 429 -11.69 7.73 14.23
CA ASN A 429 -11.17 8.62 13.19
C ASN A 429 -11.19 10.12 13.57
N PRO A 430 -12.23 10.66 14.23
CA PRO A 430 -12.21 12.06 14.70
C PRO A 430 -11.07 12.36 15.65
N LEU A 431 -10.81 11.45 16.58
CA LEU A 431 -9.72 11.59 17.54
C LEU A 431 -8.37 11.40 16.87
N PHE A 432 -8.28 10.52 15.88
CA PHE A 432 -7.08 10.37 15.06
C PHE A 432 -6.74 11.62 14.25
N LEU A 433 -7.76 12.30 13.71
CA LEU A 433 -7.59 13.62 13.09
C LEU A 433 -7.02 14.62 14.11
N LEU A 434 -7.64 14.74 15.28
CA LEU A 434 -7.16 15.65 16.33
C LEU A 434 -5.72 15.34 16.74
N ASN A 435 -5.38 14.08 16.98
CA ASN A 435 -4.02 13.67 17.33
C ASN A 435 -3.01 13.94 16.20
N THR A 436 -3.41 13.74 14.94
CA THR A 436 -2.56 14.07 13.78
C THR A 436 -2.27 15.57 13.75
N MET A 437 -3.28 16.41 13.92
CA MET A 437 -3.12 17.87 13.91
C MET A 437 -2.35 18.37 15.14
N ARG A 438 -2.56 17.78 16.31
CA ARG A 438 -1.77 18.05 17.52
C ARG A 438 -0.30 17.72 17.31
N TRP A 439 0.00 16.60 16.67
CA TRP A 439 1.38 16.24 16.34
C TRP A 439 1.99 17.22 15.34
N LEU A 440 1.29 17.60 14.27
CA LEU A 440 1.79 18.61 13.33
C LEU A 440 1.98 19.98 14.01
N ALA A 441 1.06 20.37 14.88
CA ALA A 441 1.13 21.61 15.63
C ALA A 441 2.24 21.65 16.68
N GLY A 442 2.77 20.49 17.10
CA GLY A 442 3.83 20.38 18.11
C GLY A 442 3.32 20.15 19.54
N VAL A 443 2.02 19.90 19.73
CA VAL A 443 1.41 19.58 21.05
C VAL A 443 1.82 18.18 21.50
N LEU A 444 1.80 17.21 20.59
CA LEU A 444 2.30 15.85 20.86
C LEU A 444 3.82 15.78 20.64
N PRO A 445 4.54 14.90 21.37
CA PRO A 445 5.97 14.72 21.19
C PRO A 445 6.32 14.27 19.77
N ALA A 446 7.55 14.57 19.33
CA ALA A 446 8.01 14.24 17.99
C ALA A 446 8.21 12.72 17.78
N LYS A 447 8.57 11.98 18.83
CA LYS A 447 8.88 10.53 18.82
C LYS A 447 8.03 9.77 19.85
#